data_AF-A0A356KQI4-F1
#
_entry.id   AF-A0A356KQI4-F1
#
_cell.length_a   1.000
_cell.length_b   1.000
_cell.length_c   1.000
_cell.angle_alpha   90.00
_cell.angle_beta   90.00
_cell.angle_gamma   90.00
#
_symmetry.space_group_name_H-M   'P 1'
#
loop_
_entity.id
_entity.type
_entity.pdbx_description
1 polymer ?
#
loop_
_entity_poly.entity_id
_entity_poly.type
_entity_poly.pdbx_seq_one_letter_code
_entity_poly.pdbx_strand_id
1 'polypeptide(L)' 'LSSAEKREWDGMEETILAAEGEVERLQALVEEPEVMEDHERLQEAYSELHATQQRVESLYARWEELEAKRLEAT' A
#
# COMPACT_ATOMS: atom_id res chain seq x y z
N LEU A 1 20.75 -7.37 -7.82
CA LEU A 1 20.01 -7.45 -6.53
C LEU A 1 20.81 -8.20 -5.47
N SER A 2 20.89 -7.64 -4.26
CA SER A 2 21.34 -8.31 -3.04
C SER A 2 20.36 -9.41 -2.60
N SER A 3 20.77 -10.28 -1.67
CA SER A 3 19.89 -11.35 -1.15
C SER A 3 18.63 -10.81 -0.44
N ALA A 4 18.70 -9.61 0.15
CA ALA A 4 17.55 -8.97 0.76
C ALA A 4 16.58 -8.44 -0.29
N GLU A 5 17.11 -7.74 -1.30
CA GLU A 5 16.31 -7.21 -2.42
C GLU A 5 15.65 -8.31 -3.25
N LYS A 6 16.27 -9.49 -3.37
CA LYS A 6 15.63 -10.65 -4.03
C LYS A 6 14.39 -11.13 -3.27
N ARG A 7 14.49 -11.26 -1.94
CA ARG A 7 13.33 -11.66 -1.11
C ARG A 7 12.23 -10.61 -1.13
N GLU A 8 12.61 -9.33 -1.13
CA GLU A 8 11.67 -8.22 -1.27
C GLU A 8 10.95 -8.26 -2.61
N TRP A 9 11.69 -8.44 -3.71
CA TRP A 9 11.13 -8.60 -5.06
C TRP A 9 10.15 -9.78 -5.12
N ASP A 10 10.54 -10.94 -4.60
CA ASP A 10 9.74 -12.17 -4.66
C ASP A 10 8.40 -12.02 -3.90
N GLY A 11 8.33 -11.16 -2.88
CA GLY A 11 7.12 -10.89 -2.09
C GLY A 11 6.41 -9.57 -2.42
N MET A 12 6.89 -8.82 -3.42
CA MET A 12 6.38 -7.46 -3.70
C MET A 12 4.92 -7.49 -4.15
N GLU A 13 4.56 -8.41 -5.04
CA GLU A 13 3.20 -8.55 -5.57
C GLU A 13 2.18 -8.82 -4.45
N GLU A 14 2.45 -9.79 -3.57
CA GLU A 14 1.59 -10.09 -2.42
C GLU A 14 1.47 -8.88 -1.47
N THR A 15 2.57 -8.17 -1.24
CA THR A 15 2.59 -7.00 -0.37
C THR A 15 1.75 -5.86 -0.93
N ILE A 16 1.78 -5.65 -2.25
CA ILE A 16 0.96 -4.64 -2.94
C ILE A 16 -0.51 -5.04 -2.89
N LEU A 17 -0.86 -6.28 -3.27
CA LEU A 17 -2.24 -6.76 -3.23
C LEU A 17 -2.87 -6.63 -1.84
N ALA A 18 -2.10 -6.93 -0.79
CA ALA A 18 -2.55 -6.75 0.59
C ALA A 18 -2.78 -5.27 0.94
N ALA A 19 -1.92 -4.36 0.47
CA ALA A 19 -2.08 -2.93 0.70
C ALA A 19 -3.26 -2.34 -0.09
N GLU A 20 -3.47 -2.80 -1.33
CA GLU A 20 -4.62 -2.41 -2.16
C GLU A 20 -5.94 -2.89 -1.55
N GLY A 21 -6.01 -4.15 -1.08
CA GLY A 21 -7.19 -4.66 -0.36
C GLY A 21 -7.50 -3.87 0.91
N GLU A 22 -6.47 -3.33 1.58
CA GLU A 22 -6.66 -2.46 2.72
C GLU A 22 -7.19 -1.06 2.33
N VAL A 23 -6.75 -0.52 1.19
CA VAL A 23 -7.36 0.70 0.62
C VAL A 23 -8.84 0.49 0.37
N GLU A 24 -9.23 -0.62 -0.26
CA GLU A 24 -10.65 -0.93 -0.53
C GLU A 24 -11.46 -1.04 0.77
N ARG A 25 -10.91 -1.72 1.79
CA ARG A 25 -11.53 -1.83 3.12
C ARG A 25 -11.76 -0.46 3.76
N LEU A 26 -10.75 0.41 3.72
CA LEU A 26 -10.80 1.75 4.31
C LEU A 26 -11.73 2.69 3.53
N GLN A 27 -11.81 2.55 2.20
CA GLN A 27 -12.78 3.25 1.37
C GLN A 27 -14.22 2.89 1.77
N ALA A 28 -14.51 1.60 1.97
CA ALA A 28 -15.81 1.18 2.48
C ALA A 28 -16.08 1.75 3.89
N LEU A 29 -15.07 1.72 4.77
CA LEU A 29 -15.21 2.21 6.14
C LEU A 29 -15.58 3.70 6.23
N VAL A 30 -14.99 4.56 5.39
CA VAL A 30 -15.31 6.01 5.42
C VAL A 30 -16.72 6.33 4.91
N GLU A 31 -17.37 5.38 4.24
CA GLU A 31 -18.77 5.48 3.76
C GLU A 31 -19.79 4.88 4.74
N GLU A 32 -19.33 4.19 5.80
CA GLU A 32 -20.21 3.60 6.81
C GLU A 32 -20.93 4.68 7.63
N PRO A 33 -22.27 4.65 7.77
CA PRO A 33 -23.02 5.65 8.53
C PRO A 33 -22.52 5.84 9.97
N GLU A 34 -22.16 4.74 10.65
CA GLU A 34 -21.63 4.77 12.02
C GLU A 34 -20.29 5.50 12.15
N VAL A 35 -19.51 5.56 11.06
CA VAL A 35 -18.24 6.29 11.00
C VAL A 35 -18.50 7.74 10.61
N MET A 36 -19.42 7.97 9.65
CA MET A 36 -19.76 9.32 9.19
C MET A 36 -20.39 10.21 10.29
N GLU A 37 -21.13 9.61 11.22
CA GLU A 37 -21.76 10.33 12.33
C GLU A 37 -20.79 10.72 13.46
N ASP A 38 -19.59 10.13 13.49
CA ASP A 38 -18.55 10.41 14.48
C ASP A 38 -17.34 11.08 13.81
N HIS A 39 -17.19 12.39 14.06
CA HIS A 39 -16.16 13.19 13.41
C HIS A 39 -14.73 12.71 13.72
N GLU A 40 -14.47 12.20 14.93
CA GLU A 40 -13.15 11.71 15.31
C GLU A 40 -12.84 10.42 14.55
N ARG A 41 -13.78 9.46 14.52
CA ARG A 41 -13.64 8.21 13.77
C ARG A 41 -13.51 8.45 12.27
N LEU A 42 -14.27 9.40 11.71
CA LEU A 42 -14.19 9.76 10.30
C LEU A 42 -12.82 10.33 9.94
N GLN A 43 -12.28 11.23 10.78
CA GLN A 43 -10.96 11.81 10.57
C GLN A 43 -9.85 10.75 10.64
N GLU A 44 -9.92 9.84 11.61
CA GLU A 44 -8.98 8.72 11.75
C GLU A 44 -9.02 7.81 10.52
N ALA A 45 -10.22 7.41 10.07
CA ALA A 45 -10.39 6.55 8.90
C ALA A 45 -9.85 7.19 7.60
N TYR A 46 -10.07 8.50 7.40
CA TYR A 46 -9.48 9.22 6.26
C TYR A 46 -7.95 9.32 6.34
N SER A 47 -7.40 9.54 7.55
CA SER A 47 -5.95 9.57 7.76
C SER A 47 -5.31 8.22 7.43
N GLU A 48 -5.93 7.13 7.90
CA GLU A 48 -5.49 5.76 7.63
C GLU A 48 -5.62 5.41 6.13
N LEU A 49 -6.72 5.79 5.50
CA LEU A 49 -6.92 5.62 4.05
C LEU A 49 -5.81 6.32 3.26
N HIS A 50 -5.53 7.58 3.59
CA HIS A 50 -4.50 8.35 2.90
C HIS A 50 -3.10 7.75 3.09
N ALA A 51 -2.76 7.34 4.31
CA ALA A 51 -1.48 6.69 4.59
C ALA A 51 -1.33 5.35 3.82
N THR A 52 -2.40 4.57 3.74
CA THR A 52 -2.39 3.29 3.01
C THR A 52 -2.28 3.50 1.50
N GLN A 53 -2.94 4.51 0.94
CA GLN A 53 -2.77 4.90 -0.47
C GLN A 53 -1.32 5.30 -0.78
N GLN A 54 -0.69 6.15 0.04
CA GLN A 54 0.72 6.51 -0.13
C GLN A 54 1.66 5.29 -0.02
N ARG A 55 1.30 4.31 0.81
CA ARG A 55 2.06 3.06 0.93
C ARG A 55 1.99 2.25 -0.36
N VAL A 56 0.81 2.11 -0.98
CA VAL A 56 0.66 1.45 -2.29
C VAL A 56 1.56 2.12 -3.34
N GLU A 57 1.51 3.46 -3.44
CA GLU A 57 2.36 4.22 -4.37
C GLU A 57 3.85 3.97 -4.11
N SER A 58 4.27 3.97 -2.84
CA SER A 58 5.66 3.72 -2.45
C SER A 58 6.13 2.30 -2.78
N LEU A 59 5.25 1.31 -2.63
CA LEU A 59 5.53 -0.08 -2.99
C LEU A 59 5.72 -0.24 -4.49
N TYR A 60 4.88 0.39 -5.31
CA TYR A 60 5.05 0.40 -6.75
C TYR A 60 6.36 1.09 -7.17
N ALA A 61 6.67 2.26 -6.62
CA ALA A 61 7.94 2.94 -6.89
C ALA A 61 9.16 2.07 -6.51
N ARG A 62 9.06 1.34 -5.39
CA ARG A 62 10.10 0.40 -4.97
C ARG A 62 10.20 -0.80 -5.92
N TRP A 63 9.07 -1.29 -6.41
CA TRP A 63 9.05 -2.36 -7.41
C TRP A 63 9.80 -1.92 -8.68
N GLU A 64 9.51 -0.74 -9.20
CA GLU A 64 10.20 -0.18 -10.38
C GLU A 64 11.72 -0.07 -10.15
N GLU A 65 12.15 0.41 -8.98
CA GLU A 65 13.58 0.49 -8.63
C GLU A 65 14.25 -0.89 -8.65
N LEU A 66 13.62 -1.89 -8.03
CA LEU A 66 14.15 -3.26 -8.01
C LEU A 66 14.17 -3.87 -9.42
N GLU A 67 13.22 -3.52 -10.28
CA GLU A 67 13.16 -4.01 -11.65
C GLU A 67 14.32 -3.47 -12.47
N ALA A 68 14.55 -2.15 -12.38
CA ALA A 68 15.68 -1.49 -13.02
C ALA A 68 17.01 -2.12 -12.60
N LYS A 69 17.22 -2.31 -11.29
CA LYS A 69 18.43 -2.97 -10.75
C LYS A 69 18.60 -4.43 -11.21
N ARG A 70 17.50 -5.13 -11.51
CA ARG A 70 17.53 -6.50 -12.03
C ARG A 70 17.93 -6.50 -13.51
N LEU A 71 17.38 -5.57 -14.30
CA LEU A 71 17.68 -5.43 -15.73
C LEU A 71 19.13 -4.97 -15.96
N GLU A 72 19.65 -4.03 -15.18
CA GLU A 72 21.05 -3.57 -15.26
C GLU A 72 22.08 -4.65 -14.93
N ALA A 73 21.67 -5.67 -14.17
CA ALA A 73 22.53 -6.79 -13.76
C ALA A 73 22.49 -7.97 -14.75
N THR A 74 21.77 -7.84 -15.87
CA THR A 74 21.60 -8.86 -16.92
C THR A 74 22.46 -8.53 -18.13
#